data_AF-A0A525CV55-F1
#
_entry.id   AF-A0A525CV55-F1
#
_cell.length_a   1.000
_cell.length_b   1.000
_cell.length_c   1.000
_cell.angle_alpha   90.00
_cell.angle_beta   90.00
_cell.angle_gamma   90.00
#
_symmetry.space_group_name_H-M   'P 1'
#
loop_
_entity.id
_entity.type
_entity.pdbx_description
1 polymer ?
#
loop_
_entity_poly.entity_id
_entity_poly.type
_entity_poly.pdbx_seq_one_letter_code
_entity_poly.pdbx_strand_id
1 'polypeptide(L)'
;DIPAVLNTRHIRNIVLDHTFFDTTISIPGTGYSLNPYDATSGALCTNFNTIFFAWNDAQEKYISAEPQTPLLDSMIPLITESGLKKGRITLPKSRAERYPGELIRYFLKQKGIQTQGNIRSGIMMRTTGHAYESTKSLEDLVRDLMTYSNNFMANQILLAVGAQVLSEPATLSKGIQVLRTFTEQELDIGGFSLAEGSGISRQNRITPAQMIRILDAFRPYHHLLPRSDHTFYKTGTLTGIRTRAGYIMGHNDRLFPFVVMVNQSGSGYKKILNEMIRVVLEHPEQ
;
A
#
# COMPACT_ATOMS: atom_id res chain seq x y z
N ASP A 1 8.55 -24.60 14.45
CA ASP A 1 9.24 -25.56 13.58
C ASP A 1 8.30 -25.96 12.45
N ILE A 2 8.56 -25.51 11.20
CA ILE A 2 7.61 -25.67 10.07
C ILE A 2 7.37 -27.16 9.72
N PRO A 3 8.39 -28.02 9.61
CA PRO A 3 8.20 -29.47 9.48
C PRO A 3 7.30 -30.10 10.54
N ALA A 4 7.43 -29.68 11.80
CA ALA A 4 6.59 -30.19 12.89
C ALA A 4 5.13 -29.71 12.75
N VAL A 5 4.91 -28.45 12.34
CA VAL A 5 3.57 -27.90 12.09
C VAL A 5 2.90 -28.61 10.92
N LEU A 6 3.61 -28.79 9.81
CA LEU A 6 3.05 -29.39 8.60
C LEU A 6 2.96 -30.93 8.66
N ASN A 7 3.60 -31.55 9.66
CA ASN A 7 3.72 -33.00 9.82
C ASN A 7 4.16 -33.72 8.52
N THR A 8 5.02 -33.07 7.72
CA THR A 8 5.54 -33.63 6.46
C THR A 8 6.89 -33.04 6.11
N ARG A 9 7.72 -33.83 5.41
CA ARG A 9 8.95 -33.38 4.75
C ARG A 9 8.81 -33.29 3.24
N HIS A 10 7.64 -33.60 2.69
CA HIS A 10 7.38 -33.61 1.26
C HIS A 10 6.10 -32.84 0.94
N ILE A 11 6.20 -31.89 0.03
CA ILE A 11 5.08 -31.17 -0.55
C ILE A 11 5.11 -31.43 -2.05
N ARG A 12 3.99 -31.92 -2.61
CA ARG A 12 3.91 -32.17 -4.05
C ARG A 12 3.80 -30.86 -4.81
N ASN A 13 2.71 -30.13 -4.67
CA ASN A 13 2.46 -28.89 -5.43
C ASN A 13 2.30 -27.70 -4.50
N ILE A 14 2.60 -26.50 -5.02
CA ILE A 14 2.21 -25.24 -4.41
C ILE A 14 1.12 -24.65 -5.29
N VAL A 15 -0.07 -24.46 -4.72
CA VAL A 15 -1.22 -23.89 -5.43
C VAL A 15 -1.38 -22.45 -4.99
N LEU A 16 -1.46 -21.55 -5.95
CA LEU A 16 -1.63 -20.11 -5.74
C LEU A 16 -3.07 -19.75 -6.05
N ASP A 17 -3.82 -19.43 -5.00
CA ASP A 17 -5.19 -18.96 -5.12
C ASP A 17 -5.23 -17.43 -5.15
N HIS A 18 -5.66 -16.89 -6.29
CA HIS A 18 -5.76 -15.45 -6.51
C HIS A 18 -7.20 -14.94 -6.37
N THR A 19 -8.20 -15.82 -6.17
CA THR A 19 -9.61 -15.48 -6.39
C THR A 19 -10.25 -14.61 -5.31
N PHE A 20 -9.55 -14.38 -4.19
CA PHE A 20 -10.01 -13.39 -3.20
C PHE A 20 -10.15 -12.00 -3.84
N PHE A 21 -9.30 -11.69 -4.83
CA PHE A 21 -9.34 -10.46 -5.62
C PHE A 21 -9.69 -10.79 -7.07
N ASP A 22 -10.39 -9.87 -7.73
CA ASP A 22 -10.63 -10.01 -9.17
C ASP A 22 -9.29 -9.94 -9.92
N THR A 23 -9.01 -10.97 -10.74
CA THR A 23 -7.73 -11.08 -11.44
C THR A 23 -7.62 -10.13 -12.63
N THR A 24 -8.56 -9.23 -12.85
CA THR A 24 -8.54 -8.21 -13.91
C THR A 24 -8.40 -6.79 -13.39
N ILE A 25 -8.24 -6.60 -12.06
CA ILE A 25 -8.07 -5.28 -11.45
C ILE A 25 -6.96 -4.49 -12.13
N SER A 26 -7.30 -3.24 -12.43
CA SER A 26 -6.39 -2.19 -12.88
C SER A 26 -6.68 -0.93 -12.08
N ILE A 27 -5.64 -0.23 -11.63
CA ILE A 27 -5.77 0.97 -10.82
C ILE A 27 -5.68 2.20 -11.73
N PRO A 28 -6.72 3.03 -11.83
CA PRO A 28 -6.67 4.24 -12.64
C PRO A 28 -5.51 5.15 -12.21
N GLY A 29 -4.75 5.65 -13.19
CA GLY A 29 -3.61 6.56 -12.95
C GLY A 29 -2.26 5.86 -12.77
N THR A 30 -2.20 4.53 -12.64
CA THR A 30 -0.93 3.79 -12.73
C THR A 30 -0.53 3.61 -14.20
N GLY A 31 0.77 3.73 -14.48
CA GLY A 31 1.35 3.45 -15.80
C GLY A 31 1.88 2.02 -15.94
N TYR A 32 2.61 1.77 -17.03
CA TYR A 32 3.35 0.52 -17.26
C TYR A 32 4.84 0.66 -16.90
N SER A 33 5.19 1.58 -15.99
CA SER A 33 6.58 1.87 -15.67
C SER A 33 7.15 0.91 -14.62
N LEU A 34 8.48 0.88 -14.50
CA LEU A 34 9.18 0.15 -13.44
C LEU A 34 9.07 0.82 -12.07
N ASN A 35 8.40 1.97 -11.95
CA ASN A 35 8.32 2.70 -10.70
C ASN A 35 7.43 1.97 -9.69
N PRO A 36 7.87 1.80 -8.42
CA PRO A 36 7.13 1.04 -7.40
C PRO A 36 5.70 1.48 -7.13
N TYR A 37 5.36 2.75 -7.40
CA TYR A 37 4.00 3.26 -7.23
C TYR A 37 3.01 2.78 -8.30
N ASP A 38 3.50 2.15 -9.39
CA ASP A 38 2.70 1.49 -10.43
C ASP A 38 2.52 -0.02 -10.16
N ALA A 39 2.90 -0.51 -8.98
CA ALA A 39 2.79 -1.93 -8.65
C ALA A 39 1.35 -2.45 -8.75
N THR A 40 1.18 -3.60 -9.41
CA THR A 40 -0.13 -4.24 -9.59
C THR A 40 -0.69 -4.75 -8.26
N SER A 41 -1.96 -4.52 -7.99
CA SER A 41 -2.66 -5.07 -6.81
C SER A 41 -3.20 -6.48 -7.09
N GLY A 42 -3.26 -7.32 -6.06
CA GLY A 42 -3.76 -8.69 -6.16
C GLY A 42 -3.80 -9.39 -4.80
N ALA A 43 -4.54 -10.50 -4.72
CA ALA A 43 -4.75 -11.25 -3.48
C ALA A 43 -3.46 -11.85 -2.90
N LEU A 44 -2.54 -12.27 -3.77
CA LEU A 44 -1.23 -12.76 -3.39
C LEU A 44 -0.17 -11.75 -3.82
N CYS A 45 0.62 -11.31 -2.86
CA CYS A 45 1.70 -10.38 -3.12
C CYS A 45 2.87 -10.58 -2.16
N THR A 46 4.07 -10.27 -2.63
CA THR A 46 5.28 -10.24 -1.82
C THR A 46 6.07 -8.99 -2.15
N ASN A 47 6.61 -8.32 -1.12
CA ASN A 47 7.37 -7.06 -1.25
C ASN A 47 6.65 -6.02 -2.12
N PHE A 48 5.35 -5.83 -1.89
CA PHE A 48 4.52 -4.87 -2.64
C PHE A 48 4.47 -5.15 -4.16
N ASN A 49 4.66 -6.41 -4.58
CA ASN A 49 4.81 -6.78 -5.99
C ASN A 49 5.97 -6.06 -6.69
N THR A 50 7.06 -5.88 -5.95
CA THR A 50 8.31 -5.31 -6.43
C THR A 50 9.48 -6.19 -6.02
N ILE A 51 10.64 -5.94 -6.62
CA ILE A 51 11.92 -6.48 -6.19
C ILE A 51 12.89 -5.33 -5.91
N PHE A 52 13.59 -5.39 -4.79
CA PHE A 52 14.61 -4.40 -4.42
C PHE A 52 15.97 -5.09 -4.42
N PHE A 53 16.90 -4.57 -5.21
CA PHE A 53 18.17 -5.24 -5.51
C PHE A 53 19.34 -4.26 -5.61
N ALA A 54 20.55 -4.81 -5.53
CA ALA A 54 21.79 -4.11 -5.81
C ALA A 54 22.81 -5.06 -6.46
N TRP A 55 23.67 -4.52 -7.32
CA TRP A 55 24.84 -5.20 -7.85
C TRP A 55 25.92 -5.27 -6.76
N ASN A 56 26.49 -6.45 -6.57
CA ASN A 56 27.61 -6.69 -5.68
C ASN A 56 28.86 -6.92 -6.52
N ASP A 57 29.81 -5.97 -6.49
CA ASP A 57 31.04 -6.06 -7.27
C ASP A 57 31.95 -7.21 -6.82
N ALA A 58 32.01 -7.52 -5.53
CA ALA A 58 32.86 -8.58 -5.00
C ALA A 58 32.39 -9.99 -5.40
N GLN A 59 31.08 -10.17 -5.57
CA GLN A 59 30.46 -11.43 -5.96
C GLN A 59 30.08 -11.49 -7.45
N GLU A 60 30.29 -10.39 -8.18
CA GLU A 60 29.90 -10.20 -9.58
C GLU A 60 28.45 -10.66 -9.88
N LYS A 61 27.51 -10.33 -8.97
CA LYS A 61 26.10 -10.70 -9.12
C LYS A 61 25.16 -9.70 -8.48
N TYR A 62 23.89 -9.75 -8.89
CA TYR A 62 22.82 -9.08 -8.16
C TYR A 62 22.52 -9.79 -6.84
N ILE A 63 22.26 -8.99 -5.80
CA ILE A 63 21.83 -9.43 -4.48
C ILE A 63 20.53 -8.72 -4.08
N SER A 64 19.81 -9.33 -3.14
CA SER A 64 18.63 -8.68 -2.54
C SER A 64 19.06 -7.46 -1.74
N ALA A 65 18.32 -6.37 -1.90
CA ALA A 65 18.36 -5.21 -1.00
C ALA A 65 17.21 -5.26 0.02
N GLU A 66 16.44 -6.36 0.06
CA GLU A 66 15.48 -6.67 1.12
C GLU A 66 16.11 -7.66 2.11
N PRO A 67 16.27 -7.32 3.40
CA PRO A 67 16.80 -8.25 4.38
C PRO A 67 15.86 -9.44 4.66
N GLN A 68 14.55 -9.28 4.41
CA GLN A 68 13.54 -10.30 4.74
C GLN A 68 13.39 -11.38 3.66
N THR A 69 13.76 -11.09 2.41
CA THR A 69 13.56 -12.02 1.29
C THR A 69 14.83 -12.17 0.44
N PRO A 70 15.17 -13.39 0.01
CA PRO A 70 16.28 -13.59 -0.92
C PRO A 70 15.95 -12.99 -2.30
N LEU A 71 17.01 -12.74 -3.09
CA LEU A 71 16.84 -12.51 -4.52
C LEU A 71 16.89 -13.88 -5.21
N LEU A 72 15.79 -14.25 -5.87
CA LEU A 72 15.71 -15.52 -6.61
C LEU A 72 16.28 -15.37 -8.02
N ASP A 73 16.96 -16.40 -8.53
CA ASP A 73 17.55 -16.39 -9.87
C ASP A 73 16.53 -16.09 -10.99
N SER A 74 15.27 -16.48 -10.76
CA SER A 74 14.12 -16.19 -11.64
C SER A 74 13.81 -14.70 -11.80
N MET A 75 14.41 -13.83 -10.97
CA MET A 75 14.28 -12.37 -11.06
C MET A 75 15.44 -11.69 -11.81
N ILE A 76 16.55 -12.40 -12.03
CA ILE A 76 17.74 -11.84 -12.70
C ILE A 76 17.43 -11.35 -14.12
N PRO A 77 16.66 -12.06 -14.97
CA PRO A 77 16.35 -11.54 -16.30
C PRO A 77 15.64 -10.18 -16.28
N LEU A 78 14.67 -10.01 -15.36
CA LEU A 78 13.93 -8.75 -15.21
C LEU A 78 14.85 -7.61 -14.72
N ILE A 79 15.76 -7.91 -13.80
CA ILE A 79 16.75 -6.94 -13.32
C ILE A 79 17.67 -6.52 -14.47
N THR A 80 18.21 -7.48 -15.23
CA THR A 80 19.10 -7.21 -16.36
C THR A 80 18.41 -6.37 -17.43
N GLU A 81 17.15 -6.69 -17.76
CA GLU A 81 16.34 -5.93 -18.71
C GLU A 81 16.09 -4.48 -18.24
N SER A 82 16.00 -4.25 -16.93
CA SER A 82 15.85 -2.89 -16.39
C SER A 82 17.07 -1.98 -16.63
N GLY A 83 18.25 -2.56 -16.89
CA GLY A 83 19.51 -1.82 -17.05
C GLY A 83 20.04 -1.15 -15.78
N LEU A 84 19.37 -1.33 -14.63
CA LEU A 84 19.76 -0.73 -13.36
C LEU A 84 20.77 -1.60 -12.63
N LYS A 85 21.79 -0.97 -12.03
CA LYS A 85 22.70 -1.67 -11.10
C LYS A 85 22.13 -1.78 -9.67
N LYS A 86 21.16 -0.95 -9.31
CA LYS A 86 20.48 -0.99 -8.01
C LYS A 86 19.15 -0.28 -8.11
N GLY A 87 18.20 -0.67 -7.27
CA GLY A 87 16.90 0.00 -7.20
C GLY A 87 15.77 -0.97 -6.92
N ARG A 88 14.57 -0.41 -6.79
CA ARG A 88 13.33 -1.17 -6.64
C ARG A 88 12.54 -1.06 -7.94
N ILE A 89 12.17 -2.19 -8.52
CA ILE A 89 11.35 -2.24 -9.75
C ILE A 89 10.08 -3.05 -9.53
N THR A 90 9.01 -2.64 -10.22
CA THR A 90 7.73 -3.37 -10.23
C THR A 90 7.86 -4.70 -10.96
N LEU A 91 7.10 -5.68 -10.48
CA LEU A 91 6.96 -6.96 -11.16
C LEU A 91 5.80 -6.87 -12.17
N PRO A 92 6.00 -7.33 -13.42
CA PRO A 92 4.89 -7.60 -14.33
C PRO A 92 3.88 -8.54 -13.66
N LYS A 93 2.59 -8.37 -13.96
CA LYS A 93 1.49 -9.08 -13.29
C LYS A 93 1.71 -10.60 -13.18
N SER A 94 2.07 -11.26 -14.28
CA SER A 94 2.33 -12.71 -14.29
C SER A 94 3.48 -13.13 -13.38
N ARG A 95 4.51 -12.29 -13.21
CA ARG A 95 5.61 -12.52 -12.26
C ARG A 95 5.17 -12.22 -10.83
N ALA A 96 4.43 -11.13 -10.62
CA ALA A 96 3.89 -10.75 -9.31
C ALA A 96 3.00 -11.86 -8.73
N GLU A 97 2.11 -12.44 -9.53
CA GLU A 97 1.23 -13.54 -9.13
C GLU A 97 2.01 -14.81 -8.78
N ARG A 98 3.09 -15.11 -9.51
CA ARG A 98 3.89 -16.33 -9.31
C ARG A 98 4.90 -16.22 -8.17
N TYR A 99 5.43 -15.03 -7.91
CA TYR A 99 6.57 -14.81 -7.01
C TYR A 99 6.34 -15.31 -5.57
N PRO A 100 5.16 -15.12 -4.94
CA PRO A 100 4.88 -15.68 -3.62
C PRO A 100 5.13 -17.19 -3.55
N GLY A 101 4.71 -17.94 -4.57
CA GLY A 101 4.95 -19.39 -4.64
C GLY A 101 6.43 -19.76 -4.79
N GLU A 102 7.20 -18.96 -5.54
CA GLU A 102 8.65 -19.15 -5.69
C GLU A 102 9.38 -18.92 -4.35
N LEU A 103 8.98 -17.90 -3.59
CA LEU A 103 9.51 -17.62 -2.25
C LEU A 103 9.12 -18.68 -1.22
N ILE A 104 7.84 -19.10 -1.19
CA ILE A 104 7.39 -20.20 -0.31
C ILE A 104 8.22 -21.46 -0.58
N ARG A 105 8.41 -21.81 -1.85
CA ARG A 105 9.26 -22.95 -2.23
C ARG A 105 10.70 -22.80 -1.73
N TYR A 106 11.28 -21.61 -1.85
CA TYR A 106 12.62 -21.33 -1.33
C TYR A 106 12.69 -21.57 0.18
N PHE A 107 11.77 -21.00 0.96
CA PHE A 107 11.78 -21.12 2.42
C PHE A 107 11.47 -22.55 2.90
N LEU A 108 10.58 -23.29 2.23
CA LEU A 108 10.35 -24.70 2.50
C LEU A 108 11.64 -25.53 2.35
N LYS A 109 12.39 -25.31 1.25
CA LYS A 109 13.67 -25.98 1.03
C LYS A 109 14.69 -25.65 2.12
N GLN A 110 14.77 -24.38 2.56
CA GLN A 110 15.64 -23.97 3.67
C GLN A 110 15.28 -24.66 4.99
N LYS A 111 14.04 -25.12 5.16
CA LYS A 111 13.58 -25.91 6.32
C LYS A 111 13.63 -27.43 6.08
N GLY A 112 14.31 -27.89 5.03
CA GLY A 112 14.47 -29.31 4.72
C GLY A 112 13.20 -29.99 4.20
N ILE A 113 12.24 -29.23 3.68
CA ILE A 113 11.03 -29.74 3.04
C ILE A 113 11.26 -29.81 1.53
N GLN A 114 11.08 -30.98 0.95
CA GLN A 114 11.23 -31.21 -0.49
C GLN A 114 9.95 -30.84 -1.23
N THR A 115 10.10 -30.11 -2.32
CA THR A 115 9.00 -29.77 -3.25
C THR A 115 9.21 -30.44 -4.59
N GLN A 116 8.38 -31.44 -4.96
CA GLN A 116 8.62 -32.27 -6.15
C GLN A 116 7.83 -31.86 -7.40
N GLY A 117 6.72 -31.15 -7.22
CA GLY A 117 5.82 -30.72 -8.30
C GLY A 117 5.89 -29.23 -8.58
N ASN A 118 4.83 -28.71 -9.22
CA ASN A 118 4.83 -27.38 -9.80
C ASN A 118 4.20 -26.33 -8.89
N ILE A 119 4.64 -25.08 -9.07
CA ILE A 119 3.91 -23.89 -8.63
C ILE A 119 2.89 -23.57 -9.72
N ARG A 120 1.60 -23.59 -9.39
CA ARG A 120 0.50 -23.35 -10.33
C ARG A 120 -0.63 -22.57 -9.69
N SER A 121 -1.39 -21.83 -10.48
CA SER A 121 -2.64 -21.23 -10.03
C SER A 121 -3.71 -22.30 -9.83
N GLY A 122 -4.63 -22.06 -8.90
CA GLY A 122 -5.78 -22.92 -8.66
C GLY A 122 -6.60 -22.42 -7.47
N ILE A 123 -7.83 -22.88 -7.39
CA ILE A 123 -8.74 -22.49 -6.31
C ILE A 123 -8.50 -23.42 -5.13
N MET A 124 -8.28 -22.84 -3.95
CA MET A 124 -8.23 -23.58 -2.70
C MET A 124 -9.67 -23.90 -2.30
N MET A 125 -10.07 -25.17 -2.44
CA MET A 125 -11.33 -25.63 -1.85
C MET A 125 -11.22 -25.46 -0.33
N ARG A 126 -12.27 -24.95 0.33
CA ARG A 126 -12.32 -24.78 1.78
C ARG A 126 -11.88 -26.07 2.46
N THR A 127 -10.71 -26.04 3.07
CA THR A 127 -10.09 -27.18 3.73
C THR A 127 -9.69 -26.79 5.15
N THR A 128 -9.70 -27.76 6.04
CA THR A 128 -9.03 -27.65 7.34
C THR A 128 -7.52 -27.54 7.09
N GLY A 129 -6.88 -26.48 7.56
CA GLY A 129 -5.46 -26.24 7.35
C GLY A 129 -4.88 -25.25 8.35
N HIS A 130 -3.56 -25.04 8.27
CA HIS A 130 -2.89 -24.02 9.07
C HIS A 130 -3.02 -22.67 8.37
N ALA A 131 -3.55 -21.68 9.09
CA ALA A 131 -3.52 -20.29 8.67
C ALA A 131 -2.47 -19.54 9.48
N TYR A 132 -1.74 -18.65 8.82
CA TYR A 132 -0.94 -17.64 9.50
C TYR A 132 -1.68 -16.32 9.43
N GLU A 133 -1.95 -15.73 10.59
CA GLU A 133 -2.49 -14.39 10.70
C GLU A 133 -1.33 -13.42 11.02
N SER A 134 -1.31 -12.30 10.32
CA SER A 134 -0.33 -11.25 10.56
C SER A 134 -0.47 -10.72 11.99
N THR A 135 0.65 -10.53 12.69
CA THR A 135 0.65 -9.87 14.01
C THR A 135 0.42 -8.36 13.93
N LYS A 136 0.55 -7.76 12.74
CA LYS A 136 0.22 -6.34 12.52
C LYS A 136 -1.29 -6.13 12.50
N SER A 137 -1.76 -5.18 13.29
CA SER A 137 -3.14 -4.70 13.26
C SER A 137 -3.43 -3.85 12.02
N LEU A 138 -4.72 -3.60 11.72
CA LEU A 138 -5.09 -2.63 10.68
C LEU A 138 -4.54 -1.23 11.00
N GLU A 139 -4.48 -0.85 12.28
CA GLU A 139 -3.93 0.43 12.71
C GLU A 139 -2.43 0.54 12.36
N ASP A 140 -1.65 -0.53 12.57
CA ASP A 140 -0.24 -0.58 12.16
C ASP A 140 -0.07 -0.42 10.65
N LEU A 141 -0.92 -1.09 9.87
CA LEU A 141 -0.90 -0.98 8.41
C LEU A 141 -1.27 0.43 7.94
N VAL A 142 -2.25 1.07 8.58
CA VAL A 142 -2.63 2.47 8.26
C VAL A 142 -1.51 3.43 8.66
N ARG A 143 -0.86 3.23 9.81
CA ARG A 143 0.31 4.04 10.22
C ARG A 143 1.46 3.94 9.22
N ASP A 144 1.79 2.73 8.78
CA ASP A 144 2.81 2.49 7.76
C ASP A 144 2.42 3.14 6.42
N LEU A 145 1.16 2.98 6.00
CA LEU A 145 0.61 3.63 4.80
C LEU A 145 0.77 5.16 4.87
N MET A 146 0.38 5.78 5.99
CA MET A 146 0.46 7.23 6.16
C MET A 146 1.90 7.73 6.16
N THR A 147 2.81 6.97 6.79
CA THR A 147 4.25 7.27 6.89
C THR A 147 4.94 7.21 5.54
N TYR A 148 4.77 6.10 4.83
CA TYR A 148 5.49 5.86 3.56
C TYR A 148 4.71 6.31 2.33
N SER A 149 3.48 6.79 2.49
CA SER A 149 2.59 7.15 1.37
C SER A 149 2.45 6.03 0.34
N ASN A 150 2.27 4.80 0.81
CA ASN A 150 2.39 3.62 -0.02
C ASN A 150 1.10 3.36 -0.83
N ASN A 151 1.14 3.64 -2.14
CA ASN A 151 -0.02 3.47 -3.03
C ASN A 151 -0.56 2.03 -3.08
N PHE A 152 0.35 1.05 -3.03
CA PHE A 152 -0.02 -0.35 -3.03
C PHE A 152 -0.85 -0.69 -1.79
N MET A 153 -0.40 -0.26 -0.60
CA MET A 153 -1.14 -0.50 0.65
C MET A 153 -2.52 0.17 0.65
N ALA A 154 -2.62 1.41 0.16
CA ALA A 154 -3.89 2.13 0.10
C ALA A 154 -4.93 1.38 -0.75
N ASN A 155 -4.52 0.94 -1.94
CA ASN A 155 -5.39 0.19 -2.84
C ASN A 155 -5.70 -1.22 -2.32
N GLN A 156 -4.74 -1.89 -1.68
CA GLN A 156 -4.99 -3.18 -1.02
C GLN A 156 -6.05 -3.08 0.08
N ILE A 157 -5.96 -2.07 0.95
CA ILE A 157 -6.96 -1.84 2.01
C ILE A 157 -8.33 -1.55 1.40
N LEU A 158 -8.39 -0.69 0.37
CA LEU A 158 -9.64 -0.37 -0.33
C LEU A 158 -10.32 -1.63 -0.92
N LEU A 159 -9.54 -2.47 -1.59
CA LEU A 159 -10.03 -3.71 -2.19
C LEU A 159 -10.50 -4.71 -1.12
N ALA A 160 -9.72 -4.89 -0.05
CA ALA A 160 -10.07 -5.76 1.05
C ALA A 160 -11.36 -5.33 1.75
N VAL A 161 -11.54 -4.02 2.01
CA VAL A 161 -12.79 -3.47 2.57
C VAL A 161 -13.98 -3.76 1.64
N GLY A 162 -13.79 -3.57 0.32
CA GLY A 162 -14.82 -3.88 -0.67
C GLY A 162 -15.27 -5.36 -0.62
N ALA A 163 -14.32 -6.29 -0.57
CA ALA A 163 -14.63 -7.73 -0.44
C ALA A 163 -15.24 -8.07 0.92
N GLN A 164 -14.77 -7.45 2.00
CA GLN A 164 -15.28 -7.73 3.35
C GLN A 164 -16.75 -7.34 3.49
N VAL A 165 -17.16 -6.21 2.92
CA VAL A 165 -18.54 -5.69 3.05
C VAL A 165 -19.47 -6.24 1.95
N LEU A 166 -18.97 -6.38 0.72
CA LEU A 166 -19.79 -6.75 -0.45
C LEU A 166 -19.46 -8.13 -1.03
N SER A 167 -18.79 -8.97 -0.23
CA SER A 167 -18.30 -10.32 -0.58
C SER A 167 -17.22 -10.36 -1.67
N GLU A 168 -16.51 -11.48 -1.73
CA GLU A 168 -15.51 -11.79 -2.77
C GLU A 168 -16.12 -11.93 -4.17
N PRO A 169 -15.33 -11.79 -5.25
CA PRO A 169 -13.96 -11.27 -5.25
C PRO A 169 -13.94 -9.77 -4.96
N ALA A 170 -12.81 -9.28 -4.43
CA ALA A 170 -12.55 -7.85 -4.29
C ALA A 170 -12.53 -7.18 -5.67
N THR A 171 -13.23 -6.06 -5.81
CA THR A 171 -13.16 -5.20 -6.99
C THR A 171 -13.00 -3.75 -6.56
N LEU A 172 -12.42 -2.94 -7.46
CA LEU A 172 -12.28 -1.51 -7.20
C LEU A 172 -13.64 -0.83 -7.06
N SER A 173 -14.64 -1.25 -7.84
CA SER A 173 -16.02 -0.75 -7.76
C SER A 173 -16.66 -1.03 -6.40
N LYS A 174 -16.48 -2.23 -5.84
CA LYS A 174 -16.96 -2.58 -4.49
C LYS A 174 -16.30 -1.70 -3.43
N GLY A 175 -14.97 -1.53 -3.49
CA GLY A 175 -14.25 -0.67 -2.55
C GLY A 175 -14.73 0.79 -2.60
N ILE A 176 -14.88 1.36 -3.80
CA ILE A 176 -15.39 2.73 -4.00
C ILE A 176 -16.84 2.85 -3.51
N GLN A 177 -17.68 1.85 -3.77
CA GLN A 177 -19.06 1.83 -3.30
C GLN A 177 -19.12 1.89 -1.77
N VAL A 178 -18.36 1.04 -1.08
CA VAL A 178 -18.31 1.04 0.39
C VAL A 178 -17.82 2.38 0.94
N LEU A 179 -16.74 2.94 0.38
CA LEU A 179 -16.25 4.26 0.80
C LEU A 179 -17.28 5.36 0.58
N ARG A 180 -17.97 5.36 -0.57
CA ARG A 180 -19.01 6.35 -0.87
C ARG A 180 -20.15 6.27 0.13
N THR A 181 -20.67 5.07 0.37
CA THR A 181 -21.73 4.85 1.35
C THR A 181 -21.30 5.32 2.74
N PHE A 182 -20.08 4.96 3.18
CA PHE A 182 -19.55 5.43 4.46
C PHE A 182 -19.45 6.96 4.54
N THR A 183 -18.88 7.62 3.52
CA THR A 183 -18.74 9.08 3.54
C THR A 183 -20.09 9.82 3.47
N GLU A 184 -21.07 9.28 2.74
CA GLU A 184 -22.40 9.89 2.63
C GLU A 184 -23.19 9.71 3.93
N GLN A 185 -23.12 8.54 4.56
CA GLN A 185 -23.91 8.23 5.75
C GLN A 185 -23.28 8.72 7.05
N GLU A 186 -21.97 8.52 7.21
CA GLU A 186 -21.28 8.80 8.48
C GLU A 186 -20.68 10.20 8.52
N LEU A 187 -20.31 10.76 7.36
CA LEU A 187 -19.64 12.06 7.28
C LEU A 187 -20.49 13.12 6.60
N ASP A 188 -21.63 12.77 6.00
CA ASP A 188 -22.48 13.63 5.17
C ASP A 188 -21.68 14.37 4.07
N ILE A 189 -20.74 13.63 3.47
CA ILE A 189 -19.92 14.09 2.35
C ILE A 189 -20.42 13.44 1.06
N GLY A 190 -21.03 14.24 0.18
CA GLY A 190 -21.41 13.84 -1.18
C GLY A 190 -20.68 14.63 -2.27
N GLY A 191 -20.88 14.27 -3.54
CA GLY A 191 -20.41 15.05 -4.69
C GLY A 191 -18.90 15.05 -4.94
N PHE A 192 -18.14 14.15 -4.30
CA PHE A 192 -16.73 13.93 -4.58
C PHE A 192 -16.56 12.80 -5.61
N SER A 193 -15.39 12.74 -6.26
CA SER A 193 -15.03 11.67 -7.20
C SER A 193 -13.89 10.87 -6.63
N LEU A 194 -14.05 9.54 -6.57
CA LEU A 194 -13.01 8.61 -6.16
C LEU A 194 -12.90 7.51 -7.22
N ALA A 195 -11.71 7.39 -7.79
CA ALA A 195 -11.37 6.38 -8.76
C ALA A 195 -10.51 5.27 -8.16
N GLU A 196 -9.79 5.52 -7.06
CA GLU A 196 -8.95 4.56 -6.34
C GLU A 196 -8.48 5.12 -4.97
N GLY A 197 -7.82 4.29 -4.15
CA GLY A 197 -7.56 4.58 -2.75
C GLY A 197 -6.27 5.36 -2.42
N SER A 198 -5.29 5.39 -3.33
CA SER A 198 -3.96 5.99 -3.09
C SER A 198 -3.87 7.49 -3.38
N GLY A 199 -4.74 8.03 -4.23
CA GLY A 199 -4.63 9.39 -4.72
C GLY A 199 -3.83 9.55 -6.02
N ILE A 200 -3.31 8.47 -6.63
CA ILE A 200 -2.55 8.54 -7.89
C ILE A 200 -3.44 8.92 -9.08
N SER A 201 -4.73 8.55 -9.05
CA SER A 201 -5.64 8.87 -10.15
C SER A 201 -5.93 10.36 -10.24
N ARG A 202 -5.71 10.92 -11.43
CA ARG A 202 -6.16 12.28 -11.78
C ARG A 202 -7.68 12.41 -11.86
N GLN A 203 -8.46 11.36 -11.62
CA GLN A 203 -9.92 11.40 -11.56
C GLN A 203 -10.43 11.62 -10.12
N ASN A 204 -9.58 11.49 -9.11
CA ASN A 204 -9.94 11.79 -7.72
C ASN A 204 -10.19 13.30 -7.56
N ARG A 205 -11.34 13.68 -6.99
CA ARG A 205 -11.73 15.06 -6.71
C ARG A 205 -12.35 15.15 -5.33
N ILE A 206 -11.79 16.01 -4.50
CA ILE A 206 -12.35 16.37 -3.19
C ILE A 206 -12.02 17.84 -2.93
N THR A 207 -12.92 18.55 -2.26
CA THR A 207 -12.71 19.94 -1.87
C THR A 207 -11.99 20.03 -0.51
N PRO A 208 -11.32 21.16 -0.21
CA PRO A 208 -10.75 21.38 1.12
C PRO A 208 -11.78 21.27 2.25
N ALA A 209 -13.00 21.80 2.05
CA ALA A 209 -14.07 21.74 3.05
C ALA A 209 -14.51 20.29 3.36
N GLN A 210 -14.65 19.45 2.34
CA GLN A 210 -14.93 18.02 2.53
C GLN A 210 -13.77 17.32 3.26
N MET A 211 -12.52 17.65 2.92
CA MET A 211 -11.35 17.08 3.60
C MET A 211 -11.28 17.51 5.08
N ILE A 212 -11.70 18.73 5.42
CA ILE A 212 -11.82 19.16 6.83
C ILE A 212 -12.82 18.27 7.58
N ARG A 213 -13.98 17.97 7.00
CA ARG A 213 -14.97 17.05 7.61
C ARG A 213 -14.38 15.65 7.84
N ILE A 214 -13.58 15.15 6.90
CA ILE A 214 -12.86 13.87 7.08
C ILE A 214 -11.88 13.99 8.25
N LEU A 215 -11.10 15.07 8.34
CA LEU A 215 -10.19 15.31 9.46
C LEU A 215 -10.96 15.43 10.79
N ASP A 216 -12.11 16.06 10.83
CA ASP A 216 -12.90 16.14 12.07
C ASP A 216 -13.26 14.75 12.62
N ALA A 217 -13.69 13.84 11.75
CA ALA A 217 -13.95 12.45 12.11
C ALA A 217 -12.67 11.65 12.38
N PHE A 218 -11.57 11.96 11.68
CA PHE A 218 -10.28 11.29 11.84
C PHE A 218 -9.48 11.77 13.07
N ARG A 219 -9.93 12.79 13.79
CA ARG A 219 -9.22 13.41 14.92
C ARG A 219 -8.74 12.40 15.99
N PRO A 220 -9.52 11.38 16.41
CA PRO A 220 -9.06 10.36 17.35
C PRO A 220 -7.88 9.52 16.83
N TYR A 221 -7.68 9.50 15.51
CA TYR A 221 -6.63 8.73 14.83
C TYR A 221 -5.47 9.60 14.32
N HIS A 222 -5.38 10.87 14.75
CA HIS A 222 -4.34 11.81 14.28
C HIS A 222 -2.90 11.27 14.48
N HIS A 223 -2.68 10.42 15.49
CA HIS A 223 -1.39 9.79 15.79
C HIS A 223 -0.92 8.82 14.69
N LEU A 224 -1.79 8.44 13.74
CA LEU A 224 -1.42 7.65 12.57
C LEU A 224 -0.74 8.51 11.49
N LEU A 225 -0.86 9.83 11.55
CA LEU A 225 -0.18 10.74 10.63
C LEU A 225 1.27 10.98 11.05
N PRO A 226 2.20 11.17 10.10
CA PRO A 226 3.55 11.61 10.40
C PRO A 226 3.55 12.92 11.19
N ARG A 227 4.33 12.96 12.27
CA ARG A 227 4.52 14.15 13.09
C ARG A 227 5.79 14.89 12.66
N SER A 228 5.69 16.20 12.51
CA SER A 228 6.82 17.13 12.37
C SER A 228 6.55 18.32 13.28
N ASP A 229 7.34 18.45 14.35
CA ASP A 229 7.19 19.48 15.38
C ASP A 229 5.75 19.54 15.95
N HIS A 230 5.06 20.65 15.68
CA HIS A 230 3.68 20.93 16.07
C HIS A 230 2.66 20.48 15.04
N THR A 231 3.02 19.66 14.06
CA THR A 231 2.10 19.27 12.98
C THR A 231 2.02 17.77 12.78
N PHE A 232 0.83 17.29 12.43
CA PHE A 232 0.55 15.92 12.04
C PHE A 232 -0.11 15.98 10.68
N TYR A 233 0.54 15.57 9.59
CA TYR A 233 -0.10 15.71 8.28
C TYR A 233 0.33 14.67 7.26
N LYS A 234 -0.59 14.38 6.35
CA LYS A 234 -0.32 13.62 5.15
C LYS A 234 0.05 14.51 3.99
N THR A 235 1.05 14.09 3.23
CA THR A 235 1.45 14.73 1.98
C THR A 235 0.72 14.14 0.78
N GLY A 236 0.43 14.97 -0.23
CA GLY A 236 0.07 14.52 -1.57
C GLY A 236 0.89 15.28 -2.61
N THR A 237 1.50 14.56 -3.55
CA THR A 237 2.41 15.14 -4.55
C THR A 237 2.21 14.42 -5.87
N LEU A 238 1.75 15.16 -6.89
CA LEU A 238 1.74 14.73 -8.29
C LEU A 238 2.29 15.84 -9.17
N THR A 239 2.55 15.59 -10.46
CA THR A 239 2.93 16.65 -11.40
C THR A 239 1.87 17.74 -11.43
N GLY A 240 2.26 18.95 -11.00
CA GLY A 240 1.39 20.13 -10.89
C GLY A 240 0.45 20.15 -9.68
N ILE A 241 0.58 19.23 -8.71
CA ILE A 241 -0.32 19.17 -7.54
C ILE A 241 0.52 19.03 -6.26
N ARG A 242 0.22 19.85 -5.25
CA ARG A 242 0.76 19.70 -3.89
C ARG A 242 -0.38 19.83 -2.90
N THR A 243 -0.49 18.87 -2.00
CA THR A 243 -1.49 18.89 -0.93
C THR A 243 -0.89 18.57 0.43
N ARG A 244 -1.49 19.13 1.48
CA ARG A 244 -1.23 18.83 2.89
C ARG A 244 -2.58 18.81 3.59
N ALA A 245 -2.85 17.76 4.36
CA ALA A 245 -4.06 17.65 5.16
C ALA A 245 -3.71 17.00 6.50
N GLY A 246 -4.17 17.57 7.60
CA GLY A 246 -3.81 17.12 8.93
C GLY A 246 -4.16 18.13 10.00
N TYR A 247 -3.34 18.19 11.05
CA TYR A 247 -3.56 19.04 12.22
C TYR A 247 -2.32 19.84 12.57
N ILE A 248 -2.56 21.04 13.09
CA ILE A 248 -1.57 21.83 13.84
C ILE A 248 -1.95 21.69 15.32
N MET A 249 -0.98 21.33 16.15
CA MET A 249 -1.12 21.18 17.59
C MET A 249 -0.76 22.52 18.25
N GLY A 250 -1.78 23.20 18.78
CA GLY A 250 -1.65 24.44 19.52
C GLY A 250 -1.37 24.20 21.01
N HIS A 251 -1.68 25.19 21.85
CA HIS A 251 -1.57 25.06 23.30
C HIS A 251 -2.54 24.01 23.86
N ASN A 252 -2.17 23.41 25.00
CA ASN A 252 -2.95 22.37 25.69
C ASN A 252 -3.30 21.17 24.79
N ASP A 253 -2.40 20.82 23.86
CA ASP A 253 -2.55 19.73 22.89
C ASP A 253 -3.82 19.82 22.01
N ARG A 254 -4.40 21.02 21.86
CA ARG A 254 -5.57 21.25 20.99
C ARG A 254 -5.16 21.09 19.53
N LEU A 255 -5.91 20.26 18.79
CA LEU A 255 -5.68 19.97 17.37
C LEU A 255 -6.57 20.83 16.46
N PHE A 256 -5.95 21.64 15.63
CA PHE A 256 -6.60 22.47 14.61
C PHE A 256 -6.48 21.81 13.23
N PRO A 257 -7.57 21.35 12.61
CA PRO A 257 -7.50 20.73 11.30
C PRO A 257 -7.13 21.77 10.24
N PHE A 258 -6.25 21.41 9.31
CA PHE A 258 -5.88 22.26 8.19
C PHE A 258 -5.82 21.47 6.89
N VAL A 259 -6.11 22.16 5.80
CA VAL A 259 -6.02 21.62 4.45
C VAL A 259 -5.42 22.66 3.52
N VAL A 260 -4.34 22.30 2.84
CA VAL A 260 -3.74 23.08 1.76
C VAL A 260 -3.78 22.23 0.50
N MET A 261 -4.45 22.70 -0.55
CA MET A 261 -4.48 22.06 -1.87
C MET A 261 -4.14 23.09 -2.92
N VAL A 262 -3.01 22.93 -3.59
CA VAL A 262 -2.55 23.85 -4.64
C VAL A 262 -2.24 23.11 -5.94
N ASN A 263 -2.81 23.60 -7.04
CA ASN A 263 -2.61 23.07 -8.39
C ASN A 263 -1.45 23.79 -9.10
N GLN A 264 -0.27 23.77 -8.48
CA GLN A 264 0.95 24.35 -9.04
C GLN A 264 2.17 23.47 -8.75
N SER A 265 3.19 23.57 -9.61
CA SER A 265 4.51 23.04 -9.33
C SER A 265 5.26 23.98 -8.38
N GLY A 266 5.79 23.44 -7.27
CA GLY A 266 6.68 24.21 -6.37
C GLY A 266 6.42 24.03 -4.88
N SER A 267 7.13 24.82 -4.07
CA SER A 267 7.09 24.80 -2.60
C SER A 267 6.22 25.90 -1.99
N GLY A 268 5.40 26.59 -2.79
CA GLY A 268 4.55 27.72 -2.34
C GLY A 268 3.64 27.38 -1.16
N TYR A 269 3.23 26.11 -1.02
CA TYR A 269 2.47 25.61 0.13
C TYR A 269 3.20 25.79 1.48
N LYS A 270 4.55 25.85 1.49
CA LYS A 270 5.33 26.00 2.73
C LYS A 270 5.08 27.34 3.40
N LYS A 271 4.97 28.43 2.61
CA LYS A 271 4.67 29.76 3.15
C LYS A 271 3.28 29.79 3.79
N ILE A 272 2.30 29.17 3.12
CA ILE A 272 0.93 29.05 3.63
C ILE A 272 0.92 28.25 4.95
N LEU A 273 1.60 27.09 4.97
CA LEU A 273 1.67 26.25 6.17
C LEU A 273 2.36 26.95 7.34
N ASN A 274 3.49 27.62 7.10
CA ASN A 274 4.20 28.35 8.15
C ASN A 274 3.35 29.49 8.73
N GLU A 275 2.59 30.19 7.89
CA GLU A 275 1.66 31.23 8.34
C GLU A 275 0.53 30.64 9.19
N MET A 276 -0.06 29.52 8.77
CA MET A 276 -1.08 28.82 9.56
C MET A 276 -0.53 28.38 10.93
N ILE A 277 0.68 27.83 10.97
CA ILE A 277 1.35 27.44 12.23
C ILE A 277 1.53 28.67 13.12
N ARG A 278 2.02 29.79 12.56
CA ARG A 278 2.21 31.03 13.31
C ARG A 278 0.89 31.49 13.94
N VAL A 279 -0.19 31.55 13.17
CA VAL A 279 -1.52 31.97 13.64
C VAL A 279 -2.02 31.08 14.78
N VAL A 280 -1.92 29.75 14.64
CA VAL A 280 -2.38 28.81 15.68
C VAL A 280 -1.58 28.95 16.98
N LEU A 281 -0.28 29.24 16.88
CA LEU A 281 0.60 29.38 18.06
C LEU A 281 0.48 30.76 18.71
N GLU A 282 0.27 31.83 17.95
CA GLU A 282 0.12 33.20 18.46
C GLU A 282 -1.31 33.50 18.96
N HIS A 283 -2.32 32.83 18.41
CA HIS A 283 -3.74 33.06 18.71
C HIS A 283 -4.50 31.76 18.99
N PRO A 284 -4.16 31.00 20.06
CA PRO A 284 -4.70 29.67 20.35
C PRO A 284 -6.22 29.63 20.69
N GLU A 285 -6.83 30.80 20.89
CA GLU A 285 -8.24 31.00 21.24
C GLU A 285 -9.15 31.14 20.00
N GLN A 286 -8.59 31.44 18.82
CA GLN A 286 -9.30 31.63 17.54
C GLN A 286 -9.16 30.40 16.63
#